data_AF-A0A9D8PY71-F1
#
_entry.id   AF-A0A9D8PY71-F1
#
_cell.length_a   1.000
_cell.length_b   1.000
_cell.length_c   1.000
_cell.angle_alpha   90.00
_cell.angle_beta   90.00
_cell.angle_gamma   90.00
#
_symmetry.space_group_name_H-M   'P 1'
#
loop_
_entity.id
_entity.type
_entity.pdbx_description
1 polymer ?
#
loop_
_entity_poly.entity_id
_entity_poly.type
_entity_poly.pdbx_seq_one_letter_code
_entity_poly.pdbx_strand_id
1 'polypeptide(L)'
;MKLALAAALLVASTALAAAHPCDQDAIDHAKPLLDLHTDGSGDENSIGDEVKVLPPVKALKGKGRFDVLEIWGYVYKAEYRMRFLYAQIAGSCVLMGQEILEASDPY
;
A
#
# COMPACT_ATOMS: atom_id res chain seq x y z
N MET A 1 17.66 25.96 50.72
CA MET A 1 17.98 25.41 49.38
C MET A 1 17.45 24.00 49.27
N LYS A 2 16.33 23.79 48.57
CA LYS A 2 15.90 22.47 48.09
C LYS A 2 15.22 22.68 46.74
N LEU A 3 15.99 22.55 45.66
CA LEU A 3 15.43 22.46 44.30
C LEU A 3 15.03 21.00 44.07
N ALA A 4 13.73 20.75 43.98
CA ALA A 4 13.19 19.49 43.50
C ALA A 4 13.15 19.53 41.96
N LEU A 5 13.96 18.68 41.34
CA LEU A 5 14.00 18.50 39.89
C LEU A 5 12.95 17.45 39.51
N ALA A 6 11.84 17.87 38.91
CA ALA A 6 10.83 16.96 38.39
C ALA A 6 11.23 16.51 36.98
N ALA A 7 11.60 15.23 36.84
CA ALA A 7 11.89 14.61 35.55
C ALA A 7 10.57 14.20 34.87
N ALA A 8 10.19 14.88 33.80
CA ALA A 8 9.05 14.50 32.97
C ALA A 8 9.45 13.36 32.02
N LEU A 9 8.91 12.16 32.25
CA LEU A 9 9.01 11.05 31.30
C LEU A 9 8.11 11.34 30.08
N LEU A 10 8.73 11.66 28.95
CA LEU A 10 8.10 11.65 27.64
C LEU A 10 7.92 10.21 27.20
N VAL A 11 6.72 9.65 27.38
CA VAL A 11 6.34 8.37 26.78
C VAL A 11 6.00 8.64 25.32
N ALA A 12 6.91 8.30 24.41
CA ALA A 12 6.66 8.34 22.98
C ALA A 12 5.76 7.15 22.60
N SER A 13 4.46 7.38 22.49
CA SER A 13 3.52 6.40 21.95
C SER A 13 3.73 6.28 20.44
N THR A 14 4.35 5.20 19.99
CA THR A 14 4.33 4.82 18.57
C THR A 14 2.91 4.36 18.24
N ALA A 15 2.11 5.26 17.69
CA ALA A 15 0.80 4.91 17.15
C ALA A 15 1.02 3.97 15.96
N LEU A 16 0.74 2.68 16.16
CA LEU A 16 0.65 1.72 15.06
C LEU A 16 -0.51 2.19 14.18
N ALA A 17 -0.21 2.57 12.93
CA ALA A 17 -1.26 2.95 11.99
C ALA A 17 -2.23 1.78 11.85
N ALA A 18 -3.53 2.05 12.00
CA ALA A 18 -4.54 1.02 11.82
C ALA A 18 -4.50 0.50 10.38
N ALA A 19 -4.63 -0.82 10.22
CA ALA A 19 -4.76 -1.47 8.92
C ALA A 19 -5.93 -0.85 8.12
N HIS A 20 -5.74 -0.69 6.81
CA HIS A 20 -6.81 -0.19 5.95
C HIS A 20 -7.87 -1.28 5.75
N PRO A 21 -9.18 -0.94 5.68
CA PRO A 21 -10.24 -1.94 5.51
C PRO A 21 -10.10 -2.84 4.27
N CYS A 22 -9.32 -2.40 3.28
CA CYS A 22 -9.09 -3.11 2.01
C CYS A 22 -7.68 -3.69 1.86
N ASP A 23 -6.90 -3.81 2.95
CA ASP A 23 -5.55 -4.38 2.89
C ASP A 23 -5.55 -5.80 2.33
N GLN A 24 -6.43 -6.68 2.83
CA GLN A 24 -6.50 -8.06 2.37
C GLN A 24 -6.93 -8.16 0.90
N ASP A 25 -7.88 -7.32 0.47
CA ASP A 25 -8.33 -7.28 -0.92
C ASP A 25 -7.18 -6.88 -1.86
N ALA A 26 -6.35 -5.91 -1.45
CA ALA A 26 -5.16 -5.53 -2.21
C ALA A 26 -4.15 -6.68 -2.30
N ILE A 27 -3.91 -7.41 -1.21
CA ILE A 27 -3.03 -8.59 -1.18
C ILE A 27 -3.55 -9.67 -2.14
N ASP A 28 -4.86 -9.96 -2.09
CA ASP A 28 -5.50 -10.99 -2.93
C ASP A 28 -5.40 -10.66 -4.42
N HIS A 29 -5.38 -9.37 -4.77
CA HIS A 29 -5.19 -8.88 -6.14
C HIS A 29 -3.73 -8.75 -6.59
N ALA A 30 -2.77 -8.70 -5.67
CA ALA A 30 -1.39 -8.39 -5.99
C ALA A 30 -0.70 -9.44 -6.85
N LYS A 31 -0.73 -10.71 -6.44
CA LYS A 31 -0.08 -11.78 -7.22
C LYS A 31 -0.73 -11.99 -8.60
N PRO A 32 -2.07 -12.04 -8.73
CA PRO A 32 -2.73 -12.12 -10.04
C PRO A 32 -2.35 -10.97 -10.98
N LEU A 33 -2.22 -9.74 -10.46
CA LEU A 33 -1.79 -8.59 -11.26
C LEU A 33 -0.35 -8.75 -11.75
N LEU A 34 0.56 -9.19 -10.87
CA LEU A 34 1.96 -9.41 -11.23
C LEU A 34 2.11 -10.51 -12.28
N ASP A 35 1.42 -11.63 -12.09
CA ASP A 35 1.43 -12.77 -13.03
C ASP A 35 0.88 -12.37 -14.41
N LEU A 36 -0.14 -11.50 -14.45
CA LEU A 36 -0.64 -10.90 -15.68
C LEU A 36 0.39 -9.99 -16.35
N HIS A 37 1.11 -9.17 -15.58
CA HIS A 37 2.09 -8.22 -16.12
C HIS A 37 3.28 -8.91 -16.77
N THR A 38 3.70 -10.06 -16.24
CA THR A 38 4.90 -10.77 -16.72
C THR A 38 4.60 -11.91 -17.69
N ASP A 39 3.37 -12.02 -18.19
CA ASP A 39 2.91 -13.10 -19.05
C ASP A 39 3.27 -14.50 -18.50
N GLY A 40 3.22 -14.67 -17.18
CA GLY A 40 3.75 -15.87 -16.52
C GLY A 40 3.20 -16.07 -15.12
N SER A 41 2.67 -17.27 -14.87
CA SER A 41 2.19 -17.72 -13.56
C SER A 41 3.25 -18.53 -12.79
N GLY A 42 4.53 -18.25 -13.03
CA GLY A 42 5.63 -19.05 -12.49
C GLY A 42 5.83 -18.87 -10.98
N ASP A 43 6.45 -19.86 -10.34
CA ASP A 43 6.85 -19.83 -8.91
C ASP A 43 7.85 -18.70 -8.58
N GLU A 44 8.36 -18.00 -9.60
CA GLU A 44 9.32 -16.90 -9.47
C GLU A 44 8.67 -15.57 -9.05
N ASN A 45 7.35 -15.43 -9.28
CA ASN A 45 6.62 -14.22 -8.94
C ASN A 45 6.14 -14.26 -7.49
N SER A 46 6.57 -13.29 -6.69
CA SER A 46 6.14 -13.15 -5.28
C SER A 46 5.69 -11.72 -4.98
N ILE A 47 5.00 -11.55 -3.85
CA ILE A 47 4.52 -10.24 -3.37
C ILE A 47 5.01 -10.00 -1.95
N GLY A 48 5.12 -8.73 -1.58
CA GLY A 48 5.36 -8.33 -0.19
C GLY A 48 4.15 -8.60 0.70
N ASP A 49 4.41 -8.67 2.00
CA ASP A 49 3.42 -8.86 3.06
C ASP A 49 2.89 -7.54 3.66
N GLU A 50 3.54 -6.42 3.36
CA GLU A 50 3.15 -5.09 3.82
C GLU A 50 2.30 -4.35 2.79
N VAL A 51 1.18 -3.79 3.26
CA VAL A 51 0.35 -2.84 2.49
C VAL A 51 0.64 -1.43 2.95
N LYS A 52 1.09 -0.58 2.02
CA LYS A 52 1.36 0.83 2.30
C LYS A 52 0.22 1.70 1.79
N VAL A 53 -0.37 2.48 2.69
CA VAL A 53 -1.34 3.51 2.31
C VAL A 53 -0.60 4.73 1.73
N LEU A 54 -0.94 5.11 0.51
CA LEU A 54 -0.43 6.31 -0.17
C LEU A 54 -1.46 7.46 -0.12
N PRO A 55 -1.04 8.70 -0.42
CA PRO A 55 -1.97 9.80 -0.56
C PRO A 55 -3.09 9.47 -1.58
N PRO A 56 -4.35 9.81 -1.27
CA PRO A 56 -5.47 9.46 -2.12
C PRO A 56 -5.37 10.17 -3.47
N VAL A 57 -5.90 9.55 -4.53
CA VAL A 57 -5.93 10.11 -5.90
C VAL A 57 -7.32 10.67 -6.20
N LYS A 58 -7.40 11.79 -6.93
CA LYS A 58 -8.68 12.38 -7.31
C LYS A 58 -9.38 11.50 -8.35
N ALA A 59 -10.68 11.24 -8.17
CA ALA A 59 -11.46 10.56 -9.18
C ALA A 59 -11.56 11.39 -10.47
N LEU A 60 -11.45 10.75 -11.63
CA LEU A 60 -11.51 11.44 -12.93
C LEU A 60 -12.88 12.05 -13.22
N LYS A 61 -13.93 11.57 -12.56
CA LYS A 61 -15.28 12.10 -12.63
C LYS A 61 -15.82 12.37 -11.23
N GLY A 62 -16.56 13.48 -11.08
CA GLY A 62 -17.16 13.88 -9.81
C GLY A 62 -16.19 14.61 -8.88
N LYS A 63 -16.49 14.57 -7.58
CA LYS A 63 -15.72 15.24 -6.51
C LYS A 63 -14.99 14.29 -5.56
N GLY A 64 -15.15 12.98 -5.76
CA GLY A 64 -14.61 11.94 -4.90
C GLY A 64 -13.09 11.72 -5.06
N ARG A 65 -12.57 10.84 -4.21
CA ARG A 65 -11.18 10.39 -4.23
C ARG A 65 -11.13 8.87 -4.11
N PHE A 66 -10.00 8.29 -4.49
CA PHE A 66 -9.68 6.90 -4.29
C PHE A 66 -8.65 6.77 -3.18
N ASP A 67 -8.86 5.81 -2.29
CA ASP A 67 -7.79 5.32 -1.44
C ASP A 67 -6.79 4.56 -2.32
N VAL A 68 -5.50 4.69 -2.00
CA VAL A 68 -4.43 4.10 -2.79
C VAL A 68 -3.61 3.22 -1.88
N LEU A 69 -3.64 1.91 -2.14
CA LEU A 69 -2.86 0.92 -1.42
C LEU A 69 -1.73 0.42 -2.30
N GLU A 70 -0.53 0.35 -1.76
CA GLU A 70 0.67 -0.09 -2.48
C GLU A 70 1.22 -1.37 -1.88
N ILE A 71 1.57 -2.31 -2.75
CA ILE A 71 2.20 -3.59 -2.41
C ILE A 71 3.38 -3.81 -3.36
N TRP A 72 4.48 -4.33 -2.82
CA TRP A 72 5.63 -4.71 -3.63
C TRP A 72 5.40 -6.05 -4.34
N GLY A 73 5.83 -6.14 -5.60
CA GLY A 73 5.91 -7.36 -6.37
C GLY A 73 7.37 -7.64 -6.74
N TYR A 74 7.72 -8.91 -6.84
CA TYR A 74 9.08 -9.36 -7.14
C TYR A 74 9.02 -10.42 -8.21
N VAL A 75 9.83 -10.22 -9.25
CA VAL A 75 10.03 -11.15 -10.38
C VAL A 75 11.53 -11.20 -10.57
N TYR A 76 12.13 -12.35 -10.87
CA TYR A 76 13.59 -12.53 -10.98
C TYR A 76 14.41 -11.23 -11.27
N LYS A 77 15.09 -10.72 -10.23
CA LYS A 77 15.93 -9.49 -10.22
C LYS A 77 15.24 -8.15 -10.54
N ALA A 78 13.92 -8.15 -10.71
CA ALA A 78 13.08 -6.99 -10.89
C ALA A 78 12.13 -6.81 -9.70
N GLU A 79 11.88 -5.56 -9.34
CA GLU A 79 10.97 -5.19 -8.27
C GLU A 79 9.91 -4.25 -8.85
N TYR A 80 8.69 -4.37 -8.38
CA TYR A 80 7.55 -3.61 -8.86
C TYR A 80 6.79 -3.01 -7.70
N ARG A 81 6.37 -1.76 -7.83
CA ARG A 81 5.36 -1.15 -6.96
C ARG A 81 4.02 -1.30 -7.64
N MET A 82 3.14 -2.09 -7.05
CA MET A 82 1.76 -2.23 -7.50
C MET A 82 0.85 -1.36 -6.67
N ARG A 83 -0.05 -0.60 -7.29
CA ARG A 83 -1.01 0.25 -6.60
C ARG A 83 -2.44 -0.11 -6.95
N PHE A 84 -3.28 -0.22 -5.93
CA PHE A 84 -4.69 -0.56 -6.01
C PHE A 84 -5.52 0.65 -5.57
N LEU A 85 -6.41 1.09 -6.45
CA LEU A 85 -7.22 2.29 -6.24
C LEU A 85 -8.64 1.88 -5.85
N TYR A 86 -9.06 2.21 -4.63
CA TYR A 86 -10.36 1.83 -4.08
C TYR A 86 -11.31 3.02 -3.99
N ALA A 87 -12.58 2.82 -4.36
CA ALA A 87 -13.60 3.81 -4.07
C ALA A 87 -13.86 3.90 -2.56
N GLN A 88 -14.01 5.12 -2.06
CA GLN A 88 -14.34 5.40 -0.65
C GLN A 88 -15.82 5.15 -0.37
N ILE A 89 -16.20 3.87 -0.26
CA ILE A 89 -17.56 3.43 0.07
C ILE A 89 -17.50 2.62 1.37
N ALA A 90 -18.26 3.05 2.37
CA ALA A 90 -18.23 2.42 3.68
C ALA A 90 -18.67 0.95 3.61
N GLY A 91 -17.82 0.05 4.13
CA GLY A 91 -18.11 -1.38 4.21
C GLY A 91 -17.89 -2.16 2.92
N SER A 92 -17.30 -1.58 1.87
CA SER A 92 -16.95 -2.30 0.65
C SER A 92 -15.59 -1.90 0.09
N CYS A 93 -14.89 -2.87 -0.50
CA CYS A 93 -13.65 -2.68 -1.24
C CYS A 93 -13.94 -2.75 -2.73
N VAL A 94 -14.32 -1.61 -3.32
CA VAL A 94 -14.59 -1.53 -4.76
C VAL A 94 -13.33 -1.08 -5.47
N LEU A 95 -12.65 -2.03 -6.12
CA LEU A 95 -11.44 -1.78 -6.90
C LEU A 95 -11.77 -1.05 -8.20
N MET A 96 -11.18 0.14 -8.39
CA MET A 96 -11.45 1.04 -9.51
C MET A 96 -10.28 1.15 -10.49
N GLY A 97 -9.09 0.72 -10.10
CA GLY A 97 -7.91 0.79 -10.92
C GLY A 97 -6.72 0.05 -10.31
N GLN A 98 -5.81 -0.33 -11.18
CA GLN A 98 -4.56 -1.00 -10.84
C GLN A 98 -3.43 -0.34 -11.64
N GLU A 99 -2.31 -0.07 -10.99
CA GLU A 99 -1.09 0.45 -11.60
C GLU A 99 0.08 -0.47 -11.21
N ILE A 100 1.01 -0.68 -12.14
CA ILE A 100 2.27 -1.39 -11.87
C ILE A 100 3.42 -0.52 -12.38
N LEU A 101 4.41 -0.29 -11.52
CA LEU A 101 5.60 0.50 -11.81
C LEU A 101 6.83 -0.34 -11.50
N GLU A 102 7.67 -0.59 -12.50
CA GLU A 102 8.98 -1.18 -12.27
C GLU A 102 9.85 -0.21 -11.46
N ALA A 103 10.50 -0.70 -10.42
CA ALA A 103 11.38 0.06 -9.56
C ALA A 103 12.81 0.12 -10.14
N SER A 104 12.93 0.58 -11.38
CA SER A 104 14.20 0.76 -12.08
C SER A 104 14.55 2.24 -12.27
N ASP A 105 15.85 2.51 -12.46
CA ASP A 105 16.37 3.83 -12.84
C ASP A 105 16.80 3.80 -14.31
N PRO A 106 16.00 4.37 -15.22
CA PRO A 106 16.34 4.40 -16.64
C PRO A 106 17.18 5.62 -17.05
N TYR A 107 17.63 6.45 -16.10
CA TYR A 107 18.37 7.70 -16.34
C TYR A 107 19.78 7.69 -15.74
#